data_AF-A0A4Q5ZD65-F1
#
_entry.id   AF-A0A4Q5ZD65-F1
#
_cell.length_a   1.000
_cell.length_b   1.000
_cell.length_c   1.000
_cell.angle_alpha   90.00
_cell.angle_beta   90.00
_cell.angle_gamma   90.00
#
_symmetry.space_group_name_H-M   'P 1'
#
loop_
_entity.id
_entity.type
_entity.pdbx_description
1 polymer ?
#
loop_
_entity_poly.entity_id
_entity_poly.type
_entity_poly.pdbx_seq_one_letter_code
_entity_poly.pdbx_strand_id
1 'polypeptide(L)'
;MNNSTFGTICGNDGTFTLTQHPAFPFTLTISSVGYQSVSRSITNEDAARNLLIRLTAKQQDLGEVTVRPPEKNGWELYGKTFLQEFIGYSDFAGQCTILNKKDLQFAYDPESFQLRVWSQVPLKIRNKATGYEITYWLEDFKLDQLTHRLYYRGLAQFRDLQPDKPKQKYIRNRHSAYQGSINHFMRALYQRKAAAEGFELRTLLRMTEDEAAALQPRQTDTIAVTDSIALARLLHTMYDGTGTNVV
;
A
#
# COMPACT_ATOMS: atom_id res chain seq x y z
N MET A 1 14.35 5.74 4.02
CA MET A 1 14.13 4.74 2.95
C MET A 1 12.64 4.55 2.78
N ASN A 2 12.15 4.40 1.55
CA ASN A 2 10.72 4.26 1.34
C ASN A 2 10.19 2.96 1.99
N ASN A 3 8.99 3.04 2.57
CA ASN A 3 8.28 1.94 3.22
C ASN A 3 9.08 1.22 4.33
N SER A 4 9.86 2.00 5.10
CA SER A 4 10.78 1.47 6.11
C SER A 4 10.81 2.36 7.36
N THR A 5 11.33 1.81 8.46
CA THR A 5 11.68 2.54 9.68
C THR A 5 13.07 3.18 9.62
N PHE A 6 13.92 2.78 8.65
CA PHE A 6 15.22 3.39 8.46
C PHE A 6 15.09 4.77 7.82
N GLY A 7 15.51 5.80 8.54
CA GLY A 7 15.61 7.15 8.02
C GLY A 7 16.18 8.11 9.06
N THR A 8 16.43 9.32 8.61
CA THR A 8 16.95 10.41 9.42
C THR A 8 16.34 11.72 8.93
N ILE A 9 16.53 12.79 9.69
CA ILE A 9 16.08 14.14 9.33
C ILE A 9 17.31 14.99 9.05
N CYS A 10 17.20 15.86 8.07
CA CYS A 10 18.23 16.84 7.76
C CYS A 10 18.16 18.01 8.75
N GLY A 11 19.30 18.44 9.27
CA GLY A 11 19.44 19.62 10.13
C GLY A 11 19.20 20.92 9.35
N ASN A 12 19.10 22.03 10.09
CA ASN A 12 18.88 23.37 9.51
C ASN A 12 20.06 23.84 8.63
N ASP A 13 21.25 23.28 8.84
CA ASP A 13 22.46 23.54 8.07
C ASP A 13 22.56 22.67 6.80
N GLY A 14 21.57 21.82 6.53
CA GLY A 14 21.57 20.91 5.38
C GLY A 14 22.35 19.62 5.62
N THR A 15 22.87 19.36 6.82
CA THR A 15 23.60 18.14 7.14
C THR A 15 22.66 17.03 7.61
N PHE A 16 23.02 15.78 7.32
CA PHE A 16 22.28 14.61 7.80
C PHE A 16 23.24 13.47 8.12
N THR A 17 22.85 12.59 9.03
CA THR A 17 23.60 11.36 9.34
C THR A 17 22.63 10.20 9.42
N LEU A 18 22.90 9.15 8.64
CA LEU A 18 22.14 7.92 8.64
C LEU A 18 22.98 6.81 9.27
N THR A 19 22.80 6.58 10.57
CA THR A 19 23.54 5.57 11.33
C THR A 19 22.96 4.17 11.17
N GLN A 20 21.64 4.06 11.00
CA GLN A 20 20.96 2.79 10.82
C GLN A 20 20.49 2.63 9.37
N HIS A 21 20.98 1.57 8.72
CA HIS A 21 20.62 1.22 7.35
C HIS A 21 20.63 -0.31 7.17
N PRO A 22 19.90 -0.86 6.19
CA PRO A 22 19.97 -2.27 5.83
C PRO A 22 21.29 -2.58 5.13
N ALA A 23 21.54 -3.86 4.86
CA ALA A 23 22.70 -4.29 4.08
C ALA A 23 22.74 -3.62 2.70
N PHE A 24 23.95 -3.34 2.22
CA PHE A 24 24.17 -2.79 0.88
C PHE A 24 23.86 -3.84 -0.22
N PRO A 25 23.48 -3.39 -1.43
CA PRO A 25 23.09 -2.02 -1.76
C PRO A 25 21.67 -1.68 -1.27
N PHE A 26 21.39 -0.40 -1.03
CA PHE A 26 20.04 0.06 -0.69
C PHE A 26 19.68 1.38 -1.37
N THR A 27 18.37 1.65 -1.52
CA THR A 27 17.89 2.92 -2.10
C THR A 27 17.64 3.97 -1.01
N LEU A 28 18.39 5.06 -1.06
CA LEU A 28 18.15 6.26 -0.26
C LEU A 28 17.21 7.20 -1.00
N THR A 29 16.05 7.50 -0.39
CA THR A 29 15.10 8.49 -0.90
C THR A 29 15.13 9.73 -0.04
N ILE A 30 15.27 10.89 -0.67
CA ILE A 30 15.36 12.21 -0.06
C ILE A 30 14.14 13.01 -0.51
N SER A 31 13.43 13.59 0.45
CA SER A 31 12.21 14.36 0.22
C SER A 31 12.19 15.60 1.10
N SER A 32 11.72 16.72 0.54
CA SER A 32 11.52 17.97 1.25
C SER A 32 10.26 18.67 0.72
N VAL A 33 9.59 19.43 1.59
CA VAL A 33 8.40 20.20 1.21
C VAL A 33 8.79 21.24 0.16
N GLY A 34 8.04 21.30 -0.94
CA GLY A 34 8.34 22.21 -2.05
C GLY A 34 9.42 21.72 -3.03
N TYR A 35 9.98 20.52 -2.85
CA TYR A 35 11.02 19.95 -3.73
C TYR A 35 10.65 18.56 -4.27
N GLN A 36 11.12 18.23 -5.46
CA GLN A 36 10.98 16.90 -6.05
C GLN A 36 11.84 15.91 -5.27
N SER A 37 11.28 14.74 -4.95
CA SER A 37 12.02 13.69 -4.24
C SER A 37 13.04 13.02 -5.16
N VAL A 38 14.22 12.74 -4.64
CA VAL A 38 15.29 12.03 -5.37
C VAL A 38 15.53 10.68 -4.70
N SER A 39 15.70 9.64 -5.50
CA SER A 39 16.13 8.32 -5.02
C SER A 39 17.49 7.96 -5.63
N ARG A 40 18.43 7.51 -4.79
CA ARG A 40 19.78 7.09 -5.19
C ARG A 40 20.10 5.73 -4.59
N SER A 41 20.66 4.83 -5.39
CA SER A 41 21.25 3.58 -4.88
C SER A 41 22.55 3.90 -4.16
N ILE A 42 22.70 3.39 -2.93
CA ILE A 42 23.89 3.54 -2.10
C ILE A 42 24.57 2.18 -2.02
N THR A 43 25.85 2.15 -2.38
CA THR A 43 26.72 0.99 -2.24
C THR A 43 27.69 1.14 -1.06
N ASN A 44 28.50 0.11 -0.81
CA ASN A 44 29.50 0.15 0.25
C ASN A 44 30.56 1.24 -0.02
N GLU A 45 30.91 1.48 -1.29
CA GLU A 45 31.87 2.51 -1.69
C GLU A 45 31.33 3.93 -1.45
N ASP A 46 30.02 4.14 -1.62
CA ASP A 46 29.37 5.43 -1.33
C ASP A 46 29.39 5.75 0.17
N ALA A 47 29.27 4.74 1.04
CA ALA A 47 29.22 4.92 2.49
C ALA A 47 30.52 5.47 3.10
N ALA A 48 31.65 5.30 2.40
CA ALA A 48 32.95 5.84 2.80
C ALA A 48 33.12 7.33 2.46
N ARG A 49 32.11 7.99 1.85
CA ARG A 49 32.20 9.38 1.36
C ARG A 49 31.05 10.23 1.87
N ASN A 50 31.29 11.54 1.94
CA ASN A 50 30.22 12.51 2.14
C ASN A 50 29.37 12.64 0.86
N LEU A 51 28.06 12.49 1.00
CA LEU A 51 27.11 12.59 -0.10
C LEU A 51 26.52 14.00 -0.18
N LEU A 52 26.81 14.72 -1.26
CA LEU A 52 26.10 15.96 -1.60
C LEU A 52 24.87 15.62 -2.46
N ILE A 53 23.70 16.06 -2.02
CA ILE A 53 22.43 15.81 -2.71
C ILE A 53 21.75 17.15 -2.97
N ARG A 54 21.39 17.41 -4.22
CA ARG A 54 20.68 18.61 -4.65
C ARG A 54 19.26 18.24 -5.04
N LEU A 55 18.28 18.99 -4.53
CA LEU A 55 16.88 18.80 -4.86
C LEU A 55 16.42 19.91 -5.80
N THR A 56 15.56 19.55 -6.75
CA THR A 56 14.91 20.50 -7.65
C THR A 56 13.62 21.00 -7.01
N ALA A 57 13.40 22.30 -6.99
CA ALA A 57 12.13 22.87 -6.52
C ALA A 57 10.98 22.33 -7.38
N LYS A 58 9.86 21.96 -6.75
CA LYS A 58 8.64 21.64 -7.48
C LYS A 58 8.18 22.93 -8.16
N GLN A 59 8.21 22.95 -9.49
CA GLN A 59 7.40 23.92 -10.21
C GLN A 59 5.94 23.57 -9.92
N GLN A 60 5.11 24.57 -9.62
CA GLN A 60 3.67 24.37 -9.79
C GLN A 60 3.49 24.07 -11.27
N ASP A 61 3.34 22.79 -11.62
CA ASP A 61 2.77 22.45 -12.90
C ASP A 61 1.37 23.07 -12.90
N LEU A 62 1.25 24.24 -13.53
CA LEU A 62 0.03 24.71 -14.17
C LEU A 62 -0.22 23.88 -15.44
N GLY A 63 0.10 22.58 -15.37
CA GLY A 63 -0.15 21.63 -16.42
C GLY A 63 -1.65 21.49 -16.54
N GLU A 64 -2.16 22.10 -17.60
CA GLU A 64 -3.44 21.97 -18.30
C GLU A 64 -4.21 20.67 -18.00
N VAL A 65 -4.63 20.52 -16.77
CA VAL A 65 -5.77 19.72 -16.39
C VAL A 65 -6.72 20.73 -15.81
N THR A 66 -7.97 20.66 -16.27
CA THR A 66 -9.15 21.32 -15.72
C THR A 66 -9.32 20.95 -14.24
N VAL A 67 -8.37 21.33 -13.38
CA VAL A 67 -8.43 21.07 -11.95
C VAL A 67 -9.40 22.10 -11.42
N ARG A 68 -10.65 21.67 -11.30
CA ARG A 68 -11.66 22.39 -10.54
C ARG A 68 -11.04 22.83 -9.21
N PRO A 69 -11.37 24.03 -8.72
CA PRO A 69 -10.84 24.50 -7.45
C PRO A 69 -11.15 23.50 -6.33
N PRO A 70 -10.30 23.44 -5.29
CA PRO A 70 -10.54 22.55 -4.16
C PRO A 70 -11.90 22.79 -3.52
N GLU A 71 -12.54 21.71 -3.10
CA GLU A 71 -13.78 21.73 -2.35
C GLU A 71 -13.53 22.32 -0.96
N LYS A 72 -14.32 23.34 -0.59
CA LYS A 72 -14.17 24.05 0.69
C LYS A 72 -14.32 23.12 1.90
N ASN A 73 -15.25 22.16 1.81
CA ASN A 73 -15.55 21.17 2.86
C ASN A 73 -15.16 19.76 2.39
N GLY A 74 -14.04 19.65 1.67
CA GLY A 74 -13.62 18.41 1.02
C GLY A 74 -13.44 17.24 2.00
N TRP A 75 -12.96 17.51 3.22
CA TRP A 75 -12.78 16.46 4.22
C TRP A 75 -14.12 15.93 4.75
N GLU A 76 -15.09 16.81 4.97
CA GLU A 76 -16.43 16.44 5.43
C GLU A 76 -17.17 15.60 4.37
N LEU A 77 -17.00 15.94 3.09
CA LEU A 77 -17.65 15.25 1.97
C LEU A 77 -16.97 13.91 1.63
N TYR A 78 -15.63 13.92 1.53
CA TYR A 78 -14.88 12.81 0.92
C TYR A 78 -13.86 12.15 1.86
N GLY A 79 -13.64 12.69 3.06
CA GLY A 79 -12.63 12.19 3.98
C GLY A 79 -12.86 10.74 4.42
N LYS A 80 -14.12 10.31 4.54
CA LYS A 80 -14.46 8.91 4.84
C LYS A 80 -14.06 8.00 3.68
N THR A 81 -14.49 8.32 2.46
CA THR A 81 -14.14 7.56 1.24
C THR A 81 -12.64 7.52 1.05
N PHE A 82 -11.95 8.66 1.20
CA PHE A 82 -10.50 8.73 1.11
C PHE A 82 -9.82 7.81 2.12
N LEU A 83 -10.22 7.84 3.41
CA LEU A 83 -9.63 6.95 4.42
C LEU A 83 -9.84 5.47 4.09
N GLN A 84 -11.04 5.11 3.63
CA GLN A 84 -11.39 3.75 3.27
C GLN A 84 -10.56 3.23 2.08
N GLU A 85 -10.44 4.02 1.02
CA GLU A 85 -9.67 3.64 -0.17
C GLU A 85 -8.16 3.70 0.07
N PHE A 86 -7.69 4.70 0.82
CA PHE A 86 -6.26 4.91 1.03
C PHE A 86 -5.64 4.00 2.10
N ILE A 87 -6.34 3.75 3.21
CA ILE A 87 -5.84 2.94 4.33
C ILE A 87 -6.42 1.52 4.30
N GLY A 88 -7.66 1.36 3.81
CA GLY A 88 -8.37 0.09 3.73
C GLY A 88 -9.45 -0.09 4.79
N TYR A 89 -9.97 -1.31 4.86
CA TYR A 89 -11.17 -1.67 5.62
C TYR A 89 -10.91 -2.58 6.82
N SER A 90 -9.65 -2.95 7.09
CA SER A 90 -9.31 -3.87 8.17
C SER A 90 -9.48 -3.26 9.57
N ASP A 91 -9.54 -4.12 10.60
CA ASP A 91 -9.56 -3.67 12.01
C ASP A 91 -8.31 -2.83 12.39
N PHE A 92 -7.19 -3.05 11.68
CA PHE A 92 -6.00 -2.23 11.84
C PHE A 92 -6.15 -0.87 11.15
N ALA A 93 -6.80 -0.82 9.98
CA ALA A 93 -7.13 0.43 9.29
C ALA A 93 -8.11 1.28 10.11
N GLY A 94 -9.10 0.66 10.76
CA GLY A 94 -10.02 1.33 11.68
C GLY A 94 -9.34 2.01 12.88
N GLN A 95 -8.09 1.64 13.19
CA GLN A 95 -7.27 2.23 14.25
C GLN A 95 -6.24 3.25 13.73
N CYS A 96 -6.33 3.61 12.44
CA CYS A 96 -5.54 4.68 11.85
C CYS A 96 -6.23 6.04 12.02
N THR A 97 -5.44 7.09 12.22
CA THR A 97 -5.95 8.46 12.26
C THR A 97 -4.96 9.40 11.56
N ILE A 98 -5.43 10.10 10.53
CA ILE A 98 -4.71 11.23 9.95
C ILE A 98 -4.78 12.39 10.95
N LEU A 99 -3.64 12.88 11.39
CA LEU A 99 -3.53 13.94 12.40
C LEU A 99 -3.70 15.33 11.79
N ASN A 100 -3.34 15.50 10.51
CA ASN A 100 -3.35 16.77 9.82
C ASN A 100 -4.37 16.83 8.66
N LYS A 101 -5.61 16.43 8.95
CA LYS A 101 -6.73 16.34 7.99
C LYS A 101 -6.99 17.64 7.22
N LYS A 102 -6.80 18.79 7.88
CA LYS A 102 -6.99 20.12 7.30
C LYS A 102 -6.02 20.47 6.17
N ASP A 103 -4.90 19.75 6.07
CA ASP A 103 -3.90 19.99 5.03
C ASP A 103 -4.21 19.20 3.74
N LEU A 104 -5.23 18.34 3.76
CA LEU A 104 -5.72 17.63 2.58
C LEU A 104 -6.65 18.52 1.78
N GLN A 105 -6.42 18.56 0.47
CA GLN A 105 -7.27 19.22 -0.50
C GLN A 105 -7.94 18.16 -1.36
N PHE A 106 -9.21 18.39 -1.68
CA PHE A 106 -10.06 17.47 -2.43
C PHE A 106 -10.64 18.24 -3.62
N ALA A 107 -10.68 17.62 -4.79
CA ALA A 107 -11.43 18.11 -5.92
C ALA A 107 -12.17 16.96 -6.56
N TYR A 108 -13.48 17.12 -6.76
CA TYR A 108 -14.31 16.15 -7.44
C TYR A 108 -14.75 16.70 -8.80
N ASP A 109 -14.58 15.90 -9.84
CA ASP A 109 -15.08 16.23 -11.17
C ASP A 109 -16.30 15.36 -11.51
N PRO A 110 -17.52 15.93 -11.55
CA PRO A 110 -18.73 15.18 -11.86
C PRO A 110 -18.82 14.72 -13.32
N GLU A 111 -18.06 15.32 -14.25
CA GLU A 111 -18.06 14.91 -15.67
C GLU A 111 -17.29 13.60 -15.87
N SER A 112 -16.12 13.49 -15.21
CA SER A 112 -15.29 12.28 -15.26
C SER A 112 -15.51 11.32 -14.08
N PHE A 113 -16.35 11.68 -13.11
CA PHE A 113 -16.56 10.96 -11.85
C PHE A 113 -15.25 10.75 -11.04
N GLN A 114 -14.26 11.62 -11.21
CA GLN A 114 -12.95 11.49 -10.58
C GLN A 114 -12.84 12.33 -9.32
N LEU A 115 -12.50 11.68 -8.20
CA LEU A 115 -12.05 12.33 -6.97
C LEU A 115 -10.52 12.39 -6.96
N ARG A 116 -9.98 13.60 -6.88
CA ARG A 116 -8.56 13.87 -6.67
C ARG A 116 -8.30 14.35 -5.26
N VAL A 117 -7.20 13.88 -4.66
CA VAL A 117 -6.78 14.27 -3.32
C VAL A 117 -5.29 14.55 -3.30
N TRP A 118 -4.89 15.66 -2.67
CA TRP A 118 -3.47 15.99 -2.53
C TRP A 118 -3.21 16.76 -1.24
N SER A 119 -1.93 16.88 -0.88
CA SER A 119 -1.49 17.74 0.22
C SER A 119 -0.12 18.33 -0.09
N GLN A 120 0.11 19.57 0.35
CA GLN A 120 1.41 20.25 0.20
C GLN A 120 2.44 19.76 1.24
N VAL A 121 1.96 19.20 2.35
CA VAL A 121 2.78 18.64 3.43
C VAL A 121 2.52 17.15 3.56
N PRO A 122 3.48 16.37 4.07
CA PRO A 122 3.24 14.94 4.26
C PRO A 122 2.13 14.69 5.28
N LEU A 123 1.33 13.66 5.02
CA LEU A 123 0.30 13.18 5.93
C LEU A 123 0.96 12.54 7.14
N LYS A 124 0.46 12.88 8.33
CA LYS A 124 0.86 12.27 9.59
C LYS A 124 -0.22 11.29 10.02
N ILE A 125 0.03 10.00 9.87
CA ILE A 125 -0.94 8.94 10.16
C ILE A 125 -0.50 8.21 11.41
N ARG A 126 -1.36 8.15 12.43
CA ARG A 126 -1.10 7.37 13.64
C ARG A 126 -1.87 6.05 13.55
N ASN A 127 -1.16 4.92 13.58
CA ASN A 127 -1.76 3.59 13.66
C ASN A 127 -1.61 3.04 15.08
N LYS A 128 -2.71 3.08 15.85
CA LYS A 128 -2.70 2.58 17.24
C LYS A 128 -2.64 1.05 17.33
N ALA A 129 -3.05 0.33 16.28
CA ALA A 129 -3.02 -1.13 16.27
C ALA A 129 -1.59 -1.65 16.17
N THR A 130 -0.80 -1.09 15.25
CA THR A 130 0.60 -1.51 15.01
C THR A 130 1.61 -0.70 15.80
N GLY A 131 1.20 0.42 16.41
CA GLY A 131 2.09 1.27 17.19
C GLY A 131 3.07 2.07 16.33
N TYR A 132 2.71 2.35 15.08
CA TYR A 132 3.48 3.19 14.17
C TYR A 132 2.89 4.59 14.05
N GLU A 133 3.78 5.57 13.92
CA GLU A 133 3.48 6.83 13.27
C GLU A 133 4.06 6.78 11.85
N ILE A 134 3.23 7.12 10.86
CA ILE A 134 3.56 7.01 9.45
C ILE A 134 3.54 8.43 8.88
N THR A 135 4.66 8.85 8.32
CA THR A 135 4.75 10.05 7.50
C THR A 135 4.58 9.63 6.05
N TYR A 136 3.57 10.14 5.37
CA TYR A 136 3.26 9.77 3.99
C TYR A 136 3.27 11.00 3.06
N TRP A 137 4.18 11.03 2.10
CA TRP A 137 4.20 12.04 1.04
C TRP A 137 3.28 11.58 -0.09
N LEU A 138 2.05 12.09 -0.11
CA LEU A 138 1.07 11.80 -1.15
C LEU A 138 1.44 12.56 -2.43
N GLU A 139 1.75 11.83 -3.50
CA GLU A 139 2.15 12.41 -4.78
C GLU A 139 1.02 12.45 -5.80
N ASP A 140 0.22 11.38 -5.85
CA ASP A 140 -0.98 11.30 -6.69
C ASP A 140 -2.04 10.48 -5.97
N PHE A 141 -3.30 10.88 -6.11
CA PHE A 141 -4.47 10.13 -5.68
C PHE A 141 -5.62 10.48 -6.60
N LYS A 142 -6.15 9.45 -7.28
CA LYS A 142 -7.29 9.51 -8.19
C LYS A 142 -8.18 8.32 -7.93
N LEU A 143 -9.43 8.58 -7.60
CA LEU A 143 -10.46 7.57 -7.49
C LEU A 143 -11.53 7.85 -8.53
N ASP A 144 -11.68 6.94 -9.47
CA ASP A 144 -12.86 6.90 -10.34
C ASP A 144 -14.01 6.25 -9.56
N GLN A 145 -15.01 7.04 -9.21
CA GLN A 145 -16.15 6.58 -8.41
C GLN A 145 -17.14 5.73 -9.20
N LEU A 146 -17.12 5.80 -10.53
CA LEU A 146 -18.00 5.00 -11.38
C LEU A 146 -17.44 3.59 -11.56
N THR A 147 -16.14 3.47 -11.83
CA THR A 147 -15.48 2.18 -12.06
C THR A 147 -14.81 1.60 -10.81
N HIS A 148 -14.84 2.32 -9.69
CA HIS A 148 -14.12 2.02 -8.45
C HIS A 148 -12.62 1.78 -8.65
N ARG A 149 -12.03 2.44 -9.66
CA ARG A 149 -10.60 2.34 -9.95
C ARG A 149 -9.84 3.36 -9.13
N LEU A 150 -9.04 2.85 -8.20
CA LEU A 150 -8.13 3.63 -7.38
C LEU A 150 -6.73 3.64 -7.96
N TYR A 151 -6.16 4.83 -8.15
CA TYR A 151 -4.75 5.05 -8.41
C TYR A 151 -4.18 5.99 -7.35
N TYR A 152 -3.13 5.58 -6.66
CA TYR A 152 -2.39 6.46 -5.79
C TYR A 152 -0.90 6.13 -5.79
N ARG A 153 -0.08 7.13 -5.51
CA ARG A 153 1.37 7.00 -5.41
C ARG A 153 1.89 7.90 -4.29
N GLY A 154 2.93 7.42 -3.62
CA GLY A 154 3.60 8.21 -2.62
C GLY A 154 4.75 7.48 -1.94
N LEU A 155 5.36 8.19 -1.00
CA LEU A 155 6.45 7.69 -0.17
C LEU A 155 5.97 7.57 1.27
N ALA A 156 6.36 6.50 1.94
CA ALA A 156 6.03 6.24 3.33
C ALA A 156 7.30 6.12 4.18
N GLN A 157 7.30 6.74 5.36
CA GLN A 157 8.29 6.55 6.40
C GLN A 157 7.58 6.16 7.70
N PHE A 158 8.10 5.13 8.35
CA PHE A 158 7.54 4.60 9.58
C PHE A 158 8.41 5.00 10.77
N ARG A 159 7.78 5.32 11.89
CA ARG A 159 8.44 5.56 13.17
C ARG A 159 7.70 4.81 14.26
N ASP A 160 8.45 4.11 15.10
CA ASP A 160 7.89 3.47 16.28
C ASP A 160 7.39 4.51 17.29
N LEU A 161 6.17 4.33 17.81
CA LEU A 161 5.64 5.16 18.88
C LEU A 161 6.35 4.89 20.22
N GLN A 162 6.88 3.68 20.40
CA GLN A 162 7.57 3.22 21.62
C GLN A 162 8.78 2.33 21.25
N PRO A 163 9.87 2.92 20.74
CA PRO A 163 11.01 2.17 20.23
C PRO A 163 11.74 1.38 21.32
N ASP A 164 11.86 1.92 22.54
CA ASP A 164 12.65 1.29 23.61
C ASP A 164 11.96 0.07 24.24
N LYS A 165 10.62 0.09 24.28
CA LYS A 165 9.79 -0.94 24.92
C LYS A 165 8.52 -1.17 24.10
N PRO A 166 8.63 -1.81 22.93
CA PRO A 166 7.47 -2.08 22.09
C PRO A 166 6.51 -3.02 22.83
N LYS A 167 5.22 -2.65 22.86
CA LYS A 167 4.18 -3.50 23.45
C LYS A 167 4.09 -4.82 22.68
N GLN A 168 3.91 -5.93 23.40
CA GLN A 168 3.69 -7.25 22.79
C GLN A 168 2.50 -7.26 21.81
N LYS A 169 1.47 -6.45 22.08
CA LYS A 169 0.36 -6.23 21.15
C LYS A 169 0.84 -5.71 19.78
N TYR A 170 1.78 -4.77 19.74
CA TYR A 170 2.30 -4.20 18.50
C TYR A 170 3.07 -5.25 17.70
N ILE A 171 3.93 -6.02 18.35
CA ILE A 171 4.71 -7.08 17.71
C ILE A 171 3.76 -8.11 17.06
N ARG A 172 2.76 -8.59 17.81
CA ARG A 172 1.76 -9.54 17.28
C ARG A 172 0.96 -8.95 16.11
N ASN A 173 0.49 -7.71 16.24
CA ASN A 173 -0.30 -7.08 15.18
C ASN A 173 0.54 -6.82 13.92
N ARG A 174 1.82 -6.46 14.06
CA ARG A 174 2.74 -6.31 12.92
C ARG A 174 3.00 -7.63 12.23
N HIS A 175 3.17 -8.71 12.99
CA HIS A 175 3.32 -10.05 12.43
C HIS A 175 2.06 -10.46 11.64
N SER A 176 0.88 -10.28 12.24
CA SER A 176 -0.39 -10.53 11.57
C SER A 176 -0.58 -9.68 10.31
N ALA A 177 -0.21 -8.39 10.33
CA ALA A 177 -0.28 -7.53 9.16
C ALA A 177 0.74 -7.90 8.06
N TYR A 178 1.88 -8.50 8.45
CA TYR A 178 2.88 -8.98 7.51
C TYR A 178 2.43 -10.27 6.81
N GLN A 179 1.83 -11.20 7.55
CA GLN A 179 1.35 -12.47 7.00
C GLN A 179 0.30 -12.22 5.90
N GLY A 180 0.50 -12.83 4.73
CA GLY A 180 -0.33 -12.62 3.54
C GLY A 180 -0.14 -11.28 2.82
N SER A 181 0.67 -10.36 3.34
CA SER A 181 0.97 -9.10 2.63
C SER A 181 1.76 -9.34 1.34
N ILE A 182 1.71 -8.37 0.42
CA ILE A 182 2.53 -8.39 -0.80
C ILE A 182 4.03 -8.51 -0.47
N ASN A 183 4.49 -7.89 0.62
CA ASN A 183 5.90 -8.00 1.05
C ASN A 183 6.25 -9.43 1.49
N HIS A 184 5.34 -10.10 2.20
CA HIS A 184 5.52 -11.51 2.56
C HIS A 184 5.57 -12.38 1.31
N PHE A 185 4.61 -12.19 0.39
CA PHE A 185 4.57 -12.89 -0.89
C PHE A 185 5.86 -12.71 -1.70
N MET A 186 6.31 -11.47 -1.90
CA MET A 186 7.51 -11.17 -2.70
C MET A 186 8.78 -11.78 -2.07
N ARG A 187 8.89 -11.77 -0.74
CA ARG A 187 10.00 -12.42 -0.03
C ARG A 187 9.95 -13.93 -0.17
N ALA A 188 8.77 -14.54 0.03
CA ALA A 188 8.58 -15.97 -0.14
C ALA A 188 8.88 -16.40 -1.59
N LEU A 189 8.47 -15.62 -2.58
CA LEU A 189 8.74 -15.86 -3.99
C LEU A 189 10.25 -15.80 -4.29
N TYR A 190 10.93 -14.74 -3.83
CA TYR A 190 12.38 -14.59 -4.01
C TYR A 190 13.17 -15.74 -3.38
N GLN A 191 12.73 -16.20 -2.21
CA GLN A 191 13.34 -17.32 -1.50
C GLN A 191 12.90 -18.70 -2.02
N ARG A 192 12.04 -18.75 -3.06
CA ARG A 192 11.45 -19.98 -3.61
C ARG A 192 10.68 -20.82 -2.57
N LYS A 193 10.04 -20.15 -1.63
CA LYS A 193 9.24 -20.74 -0.54
C LYS A 193 7.75 -20.40 -0.62
N ALA A 194 7.28 -19.79 -1.71
CA ALA A 194 5.89 -19.36 -1.88
C ALA A 194 4.87 -20.44 -1.47
N ALA A 195 4.99 -21.66 -2.02
CA ALA A 195 4.08 -22.77 -1.68
C ALA A 195 4.16 -23.20 -0.21
N ALA A 196 5.36 -23.27 0.36
CA ALA A 196 5.57 -23.64 1.77
C ALA A 196 5.03 -22.58 2.75
N GLU A 197 5.01 -21.30 2.33
CA GLU A 197 4.46 -20.16 3.07
C GLU A 197 2.95 -19.95 2.78
N GLY A 198 2.31 -20.90 2.09
CA GLY A 198 0.86 -20.92 1.85
C GLY A 198 0.38 -20.12 0.63
N PHE A 199 1.27 -19.71 -0.27
CA PHE A 199 0.90 -19.02 -1.50
C PHE A 199 0.77 -19.97 -2.69
N GLU A 200 -0.31 -19.81 -3.45
CA GLU A 200 -0.52 -20.46 -4.75
C GLU A 200 -0.31 -19.45 -5.87
N LEU A 201 0.50 -19.80 -6.89
CA LEU A 201 0.71 -18.93 -8.05
C LEU A 201 -0.16 -19.43 -9.21
N ARG A 202 -1.10 -18.59 -9.64
CA ARG A 202 -1.96 -18.85 -10.81
C ARG A 202 -1.64 -17.85 -11.91
N THR A 203 -1.39 -18.35 -13.11
CA THR A 203 -1.19 -17.50 -14.29
C THR A 203 -2.54 -17.09 -14.85
N LEU A 204 -2.78 -15.78 -14.95
CA LEU A 204 -3.92 -15.26 -15.68
C LEU A 204 -3.60 -15.31 -17.18
N LEU A 205 -4.27 -16.20 -17.90
CA LEU A 205 -4.23 -16.25 -19.35
C LEU A 205 -5.33 -15.34 -19.89
N ARG A 206 -4.95 -14.32 -20.67
CA ARG A 206 -5.91 -13.57 -21.48
C ARG A 206 -6.16 -14.40 -22.73
N MET A 207 -7.41 -14.77 -22.92
CA MET A 207 -7.88 -15.56 -24.04
C MET A 207 -9.22 -15.00 -24.51
N THR A 208 -9.59 -15.28 -25.76
CA THR A 208 -10.93 -14.94 -26.27
C THR A 208 -12.00 -15.81 -25.61
N GLU A 209 -13.27 -15.44 -25.72
CA GLU A 209 -14.37 -16.27 -25.21
C GLU A 209 -14.38 -17.67 -25.86
N ASP A 210 -14.08 -17.74 -27.16
CA ASP A 210 -14.00 -19.02 -27.89
C ASP A 210 -12.87 -19.92 -27.39
N GLU A 211 -11.70 -19.34 -27.10
CA GLU A 211 -10.55 -20.06 -26.52
C GLU A 211 -10.83 -20.51 -25.08
N ALA A 212 -11.52 -19.69 -24.29
CA ALA A 212 -11.95 -20.05 -22.94
C ALA A 212 -12.97 -21.19 -22.94
N ALA A 213 -13.93 -21.16 -23.87
CA ALA A 213 -14.96 -22.20 -24.01
C ALA A 213 -14.36 -23.56 -24.43
N ALA A 214 -13.22 -23.55 -25.13
CA ALA A 214 -12.51 -24.77 -25.53
C ALA A 214 -11.71 -25.42 -24.39
N LEU A 215 -11.43 -24.69 -23.30
CA LEU A 215 -10.73 -25.23 -22.14
C LEU A 215 -11.69 -26.01 -21.24
N GLN A 216 -11.42 -27.30 -21.03
CA GLN A 216 -12.10 -28.07 -20.00
C GLN A 216 -11.45 -27.83 -18.64
N PRO A 217 -12.14 -27.22 -17.67
CA PRO A 217 -11.61 -27.07 -16.32
C PRO A 217 -11.35 -28.46 -15.71
N ARG A 218 -10.13 -28.67 -15.19
CA ARG A 218 -9.74 -29.93 -14.51
C ARG A 218 -10.58 -30.23 -13.27
N GLN A 219 -11.09 -29.18 -12.63
CA GLN A 219 -12.05 -29.26 -11.53
C GLN A 219 -12.89 -27.99 -11.57
N THR A 220 -14.21 -28.14 -11.44
CA THR A 220 -15.13 -27.01 -11.23
C THR A 220 -15.78 -27.18 -9.88
N ASP A 221 -15.58 -26.22 -8.99
CA ASP A 221 -16.40 -26.11 -7.78
C ASP A 221 -17.82 -25.58 -8.10
N THR A 222 -18.07 -25.28 -9.38
CA THR A 222 -19.37 -24.84 -9.90
C THR A 222 -20.33 -26.01 -9.99
N ILE A 223 -21.16 -26.16 -8.96
CA ILE A 223 -22.31 -27.06 -8.99
C ILE A 223 -23.48 -26.32 -9.64
N ALA A 224 -24.12 -26.92 -10.64
CA ALA A 224 -25.37 -26.40 -11.17
C ALA A 224 -26.43 -26.41 -10.05
N VAL A 225 -27.08 -25.27 -9.80
CA VAL A 225 -28.06 -25.09 -8.70
C VAL A 225 -29.20 -26.12 -8.75
N THR A 226 -29.47 -26.70 -9.93
CA THR A 226 -30.50 -27.72 -10.15
C THR A 226 -30.05 -29.14 -9.79
N ASP A 227 -28.74 -29.39 -9.61
CA ASP A 227 -28.22 -30.71 -9.24
C ASP A 227 -28.18 -30.87 -7.71
N SER A 228 -29.32 -31.29 -7.19
CA SER A 228 -29.55 -31.52 -5.76
C SER A 228 -28.66 -32.62 -5.17
N ILE A 229 -28.17 -33.57 -5.98
CA ILE A 229 -27.29 -34.66 -5.52
C ILE A 229 -25.86 -34.14 -5.36
N ALA A 230 -25.37 -33.38 -6.33
CA ALA A 230 -24.06 -32.74 -6.24
C ALA A 230 -24.01 -31.73 -5.08
N LEU A 231 -25.06 -30.93 -4.90
CA LEU A 231 -25.18 -29.99 -3.79
C LEU A 231 -25.16 -30.69 -2.42
N ALA A 232 -25.88 -31.81 -2.29
CA ALA A 232 -25.90 -32.60 -1.05
C ALA A 232 -24.53 -33.18 -0.72
N ARG A 233 -23.76 -33.65 -1.71
CA ARG A 233 -22.38 -34.14 -1.49
C ARG A 233 -21.44 -33.04 -1.06
N LEU A 234 -21.52 -31.84 -1.66
CA LEU A 234 -20.70 -30.69 -1.27
C LEU A 234 -21.03 -30.24 0.16
N LEU A 235 -22.32 -30.19 0.51
CA LEU A 235 -22.73 -29.88 1.88
C LEU A 235 -22.16 -30.92 2.85
N HIS A 236 -22.20 -32.21 2.52
CA HIS A 236 -21.65 -33.26 3.37
C HIS A 236 -20.13 -33.13 3.57
N THR A 237 -19.37 -32.79 2.51
CA THR A 237 -17.91 -32.62 2.61
C THR A 237 -17.49 -31.35 3.34
N MET A 238 -18.35 -30.32 3.37
CA MET A 238 -18.11 -29.11 4.15
C MET A 238 -18.36 -29.30 5.65
N TYR A 239 -19.28 -30.22 6.03
CA TYR A 239 -19.66 -30.43 7.43
C TYR A 239 -18.98 -31.64 8.09
N ASP A 240 -18.67 -32.70 7.34
CA ASP A 240 -17.89 -33.83 7.82
C ASP A 240 -16.47 -33.74 7.28
N GLY A 241 -15.57 -33.18 8.09
CA GLY A 241 -14.18 -32.85 7.75
C GLY A 241 -13.25 -34.05 7.47
N THR A 242 -13.62 -34.93 6.54
CA THR A 242 -12.74 -35.96 5.99
C THR A 242 -12.67 -35.81 4.49
N GLY A 243 -11.75 -34.96 4.02
CA GLY A 243 -11.34 -34.94 2.63
C GLY A 243 -10.67 -36.25 2.27
N THR A 244 -11.35 -37.11 1.51
CA THR A 244 -10.72 -38.20 0.77
C THR A 244 -10.36 -37.71 -0.63
N ASN A 245 -9.06 -37.53 -0.85
CA ASN A 245 -8.44 -37.40 -2.16
C ASN A 245 -8.88 -38.54 -3.08
N VAL A 246 -9.32 -38.21 -4.31
CA VAL A 246 -9.21 -39.11 -5.45
C VAL A 246 -8.85 -38.29 -6.69
N VAL A 247 -7.68 -38.67 -7.22
CA VAL A 247 -6.97 -38.41 -8.50
C VAL A 247 -7.66 -37.54 -9.55
#